data_AF-A0A261RG53-F1
#
_entry.id   AF-A0A261RG53-F1
#
_cell.length_a   1.000
_cell.length_b   1.000
_cell.length_c   1.000
_cell.angle_alpha   90.00
_cell.angle_beta   90.00
_cell.angle_gamma   90.00
#
_symmetry.space_group_name_H-M   'P 1'
#
loop_
_entity.id
_entity.type
_entity.pdbx_description
1 polymer ?
#
loop_
_entity_poly.entity_id
_entity_poly.type
_entity_poly.pdbx_seq_one_letter_code
_entity_poly.pdbx_strand_id
1 'polypeptide(L)'
;MTHRIKLSAMGLAFCAAGVLGAAAPAWSASGTDAQYRDDVARCKSGASGQDQAACMREAGASLVERRRNGLTTPTDAQRNATARCDSLPASQRRDCMIQMSGQGNTTVQGSVTGGGVLRETVIPVPAGTPGAAPQPGYTQPGYTQPGSMQPAAPMAPPPAMPPAGYGTPGAAPYGTMPRQ
;
A
#
# COMPACT_ATOMS: atom_id res chain seq x y z
N MET A 1 -8.47 73.74 -34.65
CA MET A 1 -7.65 73.99 -35.85
C MET A 1 -6.84 72.74 -36.14
N THR A 2 -7.18 72.08 -37.24
CA THR A 2 -6.64 70.83 -37.75
C THR A 2 -5.21 71.01 -38.28
N HIS A 3 -4.23 70.25 -37.75
CA HIS A 3 -2.92 70.11 -38.39
C HIS A 3 -2.71 68.69 -38.91
N ARG A 4 -2.19 68.68 -40.14
CA ARG A 4 -2.31 67.65 -41.16
C ARG A 4 -1.28 66.53 -40.98
N ILE A 5 -1.76 65.32 -41.21
CA ILE A 5 -1.01 64.08 -41.36
C ILE A 5 0.00 64.26 -42.49
N LYS A 6 1.28 63.97 -42.23
CA LYS A 6 2.31 63.74 -43.25
C LYS A 6 2.69 62.26 -43.21
N LEU A 7 2.06 61.46 -44.08
CA LEU A 7 2.59 60.14 -44.44
C LEU A 7 3.84 60.37 -45.29
N SER A 8 4.99 59.92 -44.81
CA SER A 8 6.17 59.70 -45.65
C SER A 8 6.40 58.21 -45.77
N ALA A 9 6.18 57.70 -46.98
CA ALA A 9 6.45 56.33 -47.38
C ALA A 9 7.94 56.16 -47.68
N MET A 10 8.59 55.17 -47.07
CA MET A 10 9.64 54.33 -47.67
C MET A 10 10.26 53.45 -46.59
N GLY A 11 10.34 52.14 -46.85
CA GLY A 11 11.20 51.25 -46.06
C GLY A 11 10.61 49.87 -45.77
N LEU A 12 10.18 49.14 -46.80
CA LEU A 12 9.90 47.72 -46.71
C LEU A 12 11.24 46.98 -46.63
N ALA A 13 11.75 46.74 -45.42
CA ALA A 13 12.96 45.96 -45.16
C ALA A 13 12.58 44.65 -44.47
N PHE A 14 12.25 43.66 -45.29
CA PHE A 14 12.06 42.27 -44.90
C PHE A 14 13.45 41.66 -44.66
N CYS A 15 13.89 41.59 -43.40
CA CYS A 15 15.03 40.76 -43.00
C CYS A 15 14.52 39.61 -42.13
N ALA A 16 14.19 38.52 -42.80
CA ALA A 16 14.05 37.20 -42.19
C ALA A 16 15.46 36.67 -41.85
N ALA A 17 15.80 36.61 -40.56
CA ALA A 17 16.86 35.74 -40.03
C ALA A 17 16.76 35.69 -38.50
N GLY A 18 16.51 34.49 -37.94
CA GLY A 18 16.54 34.27 -36.49
C GLY A 18 15.50 33.31 -35.93
N VAL A 19 15.20 32.21 -36.64
CA VAL A 19 14.60 31.03 -36.01
C VAL A 19 15.67 30.39 -35.09
N LEU A 20 15.22 29.83 -33.97
CA LEU A 20 15.93 29.04 -32.94
C LEU A 20 16.11 29.71 -31.56
N GLY A 21 15.06 30.37 -31.07
CA GLY A 21 14.75 30.23 -29.65
C GLY A 21 14.23 28.81 -29.43
N ALA A 22 15.09 27.92 -28.94
CA ALA A 22 14.72 26.57 -28.55
C ALA A 22 13.63 26.62 -27.47
N ALA A 23 12.36 26.64 -27.89
CA ALA A 23 11.31 26.03 -27.12
C ALA A 23 11.62 24.52 -27.13
N ALA A 24 12.56 24.11 -26.26
CA ALA A 24 12.56 22.74 -25.80
C ALA A 24 11.11 22.50 -25.36
N PRO A 25 10.40 21.50 -25.91
CA PRO A 25 9.15 21.12 -25.29
C PRO A 25 9.60 20.72 -23.90
N ALA A 26 9.23 21.51 -22.88
CA ALA A 26 9.12 20.99 -21.54
C ALA A 26 7.97 19.99 -21.62
N TRP A 27 8.26 18.81 -22.19
CA TRP A 27 7.70 17.54 -21.77
C TRP A 27 7.55 17.65 -20.26
N SER A 28 6.36 18.08 -19.85
CA SER A 28 5.96 18.08 -18.48
C SER A 28 6.21 16.65 -18.08
N ALA A 29 7.17 16.43 -17.17
CA ALA A 29 7.38 15.10 -16.61
C ALA A 29 5.99 14.69 -16.16
N SER A 30 5.41 13.77 -16.92
CA SER A 30 4.05 13.33 -16.68
C SER A 30 4.01 12.89 -15.22
N GLY A 31 2.92 13.10 -14.48
CA GLY A 31 2.86 12.68 -13.08
C GLY A 31 3.32 11.23 -12.88
N THR A 32 3.17 10.40 -13.92
CA THR A 32 3.68 9.04 -14.03
C THR A 32 5.21 8.90 -13.99
N ASP A 33 5.99 9.78 -14.62
CA ASP A 33 7.46 9.73 -14.59
C ASP A 33 8.02 10.20 -13.24
N ALA A 34 7.36 11.18 -12.60
CA ALA A 34 7.71 11.61 -11.25
C ALA A 34 7.46 10.47 -10.23
N GLN A 35 6.28 9.83 -10.28
CA GLN A 35 5.95 8.70 -9.42
C GLN A 35 6.89 7.51 -9.63
N TYR A 36 7.31 7.24 -10.86
CA TYR A 36 8.30 6.19 -11.12
C TYR A 36 9.66 6.50 -10.46
N ARG A 37 10.11 7.76 -10.47
CA ARG A 37 11.36 8.16 -9.80
C ARG A 37 11.24 7.96 -8.29
N ASP A 38 10.10 8.30 -7.70
CA ASP A 38 9.83 8.09 -6.28
C ASP A 38 9.79 6.59 -5.92
N ASP A 39 9.14 5.78 -6.75
CA ASP A 39 9.10 4.31 -6.61
C ASP A 39 10.52 3.72 -6.65
N VAL A 40 11.36 4.15 -7.61
CA VAL A 40 12.77 3.73 -7.71
C VAL A 40 13.59 4.19 -6.50
N ALA A 41 13.39 5.42 -6.03
CA ALA A 41 14.08 5.92 -4.85
C ALA A 41 13.73 5.10 -3.59
N ARG A 42 12.45 4.76 -3.42
CA ARG A 42 11.97 3.89 -2.32
C ARG A 42 12.53 2.46 -2.43
N CYS A 43 12.65 1.92 -3.65
CA CYS A 43 13.29 0.63 -3.86
C CYS A 43 14.78 0.66 -3.49
N LYS A 44 15.51 1.72 -3.88
CA LYS A 44 16.95 1.86 -3.58
C LYS A 44 17.24 2.12 -2.10
N SER A 45 16.31 2.72 -1.37
CA SER A 45 16.47 2.94 0.07
C SER A 45 16.18 1.70 0.92
N GLY A 46 15.62 0.63 0.33
CA GLY A 46 15.19 -0.57 1.05
C GLY A 46 13.91 -0.38 1.88
N ALA A 47 13.24 0.77 1.76
CA ALA A 47 12.06 1.10 2.56
C ALA A 47 10.80 0.30 2.18
N SER A 48 10.84 -0.48 1.08
CA SER A 48 9.71 -1.26 0.59
C SER A 48 9.44 -2.56 1.36
N GLY A 49 10.40 -3.05 2.16
CA GLY A 49 10.27 -4.33 2.90
C GLY A 49 10.31 -5.59 2.01
N GLN A 50 10.66 -5.44 0.73
CA GLN A 50 10.77 -6.52 -0.26
C GLN A 50 12.19 -6.56 -0.87
N ASP A 51 12.50 -7.63 -1.61
CA ASP A 51 13.75 -7.73 -2.39
C ASP A 51 13.88 -6.54 -3.36
N GLN A 52 15.09 -5.96 -3.45
CA GLN A 52 15.30 -4.76 -4.26
C GLN A 52 15.04 -5.02 -5.76
N ALA A 53 15.43 -6.19 -6.27
CA ALA A 53 15.21 -6.53 -7.68
C ALA A 53 13.72 -6.76 -7.96
N ALA A 54 12.98 -7.38 -7.03
CA ALA A 54 11.52 -7.45 -7.09
C ALA A 54 10.89 -6.06 -7.12
N CYS A 55 11.28 -5.17 -6.19
CA CYS A 55 10.76 -3.80 -6.12
C CYS A 55 10.98 -3.02 -7.42
N MET A 56 12.18 -3.12 -7.99
CA MET A 56 12.50 -2.46 -9.26
C MET A 56 11.67 -3.00 -10.43
N ARG A 57 11.38 -4.31 -10.46
CA ARG A 57 10.47 -4.90 -11.46
C ARG A 57 9.04 -4.41 -11.28
N GLU A 58 8.55 -4.33 -10.05
CA GLU A 58 7.22 -3.82 -9.73
C GLU A 58 7.06 -2.34 -10.07
N ALA A 59 8.08 -1.51 -9.82
CA ALA A 59 8.09 -0.10 -10.21
C ALA A 59 8.01 0.05 -11.74
N GLY A 60 8.75 -0.78 -12.48
CA GLY A 60 8.69 -0.81 -13.95
C GLY A 60 7.32 -1.26 -14.48
N ALA A 61 6.75 -2.33 -13.92
CA ALA A 61 5.42 -2.80 -14.27
C ALA A 61 4.36 -1.71 -14.00
N SER A 62 4.45 -1.05 -12.85
CA SER A 62 3.55 0.05 -12.48
C SER A 62 3.63 1.21 -13.47
N LEU A 63 4.83 1.57 -13.96
CA LEU A 63 4.99 2.60 -14.98
C LEU A 63 4.32 2.20 -16.31
N VAL A 64 4.49 0.95 -16.75
CA VAL A 64 3.87 0.45 -17.98
C VAL A 64 2.33 0.49 -17.87
N GLU A 65 1.76 0.03 -16.75
CA GLU A 65 0.31 0.04 -16.54
C GLU A 65 -0.24 1.45 -16.37
N ARG A 66 0.48 2.35 -15.68
CA ARG A 66 0.15 3.78 -15.61
C ARG A 66 0.08 4.42 -17.00
N ARG A 67 1.01 4.07 -17.91
CA ARG A 67 1.04 4.60 -19.28
C ARG A 67 -0.04 4.00 -20.17
N ARG A 68 -0.41 2.73 -19.97
CA ARG A 68 -1.42 2.03 -20.79
C ARG A 68 -2.85 2.38 -20.40
N ASN A 69 -3.18 2.20 -19.13
CA ASN A 69 -4.56 2.24 -18.63
C ASN A 69 -4.76 3.31 -17.54
N GLY A 70 -3.77 4.19 -17.33
CA GLY A 70 -3.91 5.31 -16.40
C GLY A 70 -4.05 4.84 -14.95
N LEU A 71 -3.31 3.81 -14.53
CA LEU A 71 -3.33 3.30 -13.15
C LEU A 71 -3.30 4.45 -12.14
N THR A 72 -4.45 4.76 -11.55
CA THR A 72 -4.63 5.88 -10.64
C THR A 72 -4.34 5.44 -9.22
N THR A 73 -3.66 6.27 -8.45
CA THR A 73 -3.62 6.08 -6.99
C THR A 73 -5.05 6.20 -6.45
N PRO A 74 -5.54 5.23 -5.66
CA PRO A 74 -6.86 5.35 -5.02
C PRO A 74 -6.90 6.65 -4.22
N THR A 75 -7.82 7.55 -4.57
CA THR A 75 -7.84 8.90 -4.01
C THR A 75 -8.35 8.92 -2.56
N ASP A 76 -9.06 7.88 -2.14
CA ASP A 76 -9.69 7.85 -0.81
C ASP A 76 -9.75 6.43 -0.23
N ALA A 77 -8.71 6.08 0.54
CA ALA A 77 -8.64 4.81 1.26
C ALA A 77 -9.78 4.66 2.29
N GLN A 78 -10.26 5.78 2.86
CA GLN A 78 -11.33 5.77 3.84
C GLN A 78 -12.67 5.43 3.21
N ARG A 79 -12.97 6.01 2.04
CA ARG A 79 -14.16 5.64 1.26
C ARG A 79 -14.17 4.16 0.90
N ASN A 80 -13.03 3.59 0.54
CA ASN A 80 -12.93 2.15 0.27
C ASN A 80 -13.11 1.30 1.55
N ALA A 81 -12.69 1.80 2.71
CA ALA A 81 -12.97 1.14 3.99
C ALA A 81 -14.47 1.16 4.33
N THR A 82 -15.14 2.31 4.17
CA THR A 82 -16.59 2.41 4.45
C THR A 82 -17.43 1.60 3.46
N ALA A 83 -17.06 1.59 2.17
CA ALA A 83 -17.75 0.80 1.15
C ALA A 83 -17.74 -0.71 1.47
N ARG A 84 -16.68 -1.21 2.13
CA ARG A 84 -16.61 -2.60 2.60
C ARG A 84 -17.56 -2.86 3.77
N CYS A 85 -17.78 -1.88 4.65
CA CYS A 85 -18.76 -1.99 5.72
C CYS A 85 -20.21 -1.95 5.19
N ASP A 86 -20.45 -1.23 4.10
CA ASP A 86 -21.79 -1.06 3.53
C ASP A 86 -22.39 -2.37 2.97
N SER A 87 -21.55 -3.35 2.61
CA SER A 87 -22.00 -4.69 2.17
C SER A 87 -22.42 -5.62 3.31
N LEU A 88 -22.25 -5.21 4.57
CA LEU A 88 -22.60 -6.03 5.73
C LEU A 88 -24.07 -5.85 6.15
N PRO A 89 -24.68 -6.87 6.80
CA PRO A 89 -25.99 -6.72 7.44
C PRO A 89 -25.99 -5.57 8.46
N ALA A 90 -27.15 -4.96 8.68
CA ALA A 90 -27.29 -3.75 9.51
C ALA A 90 -26.69 -3.89 10.92
N SER A 91 -26.79 -5.08 11.54
CA SER A 91 -26.22 -5.36 12.86
C SER A 91 -24.68 -5.30 12.88
N GLN A 92 -24.02 -5.76 11.80
CA GLN A 92 -22.55 -5.80 11.69
C GLN A 92 -21.97 -4.52 11.10
N ARG A 93 -22.74 -3.84 10.23
CA ARG A 93 -22.30 -2.61 9.57
C ARG A 93 -21.89 -1.54 10.57
N ARG A 94 -22.68 -1.34 11.64
CA ARG A 94 -22.37 -0.34 12.67
C ARG A 94 -21.01 -0.60 13.33
N ASP A 95 -20.75 -1.84 13.71
CA ASP A 95 -19.52 -2.20 14.42
C ASP A 95 -18.30 -2.13 13.50
N CYS A 96 -18.45 -2.54 12.23
CA CYS A 96 -17.44 -2.34 11.19
C CYS A 96 -17.09 -0.86 11.01
N MET A 97 -18.09 0.03 10.96
CA MET A 97 -17.86 1.46 10.79
C MET A 97 -17.08 2.05 11.97
N ILE A 98 -17.37 1.63 13.20
CA ILE A 98 -16.62 2.05 14.41
C ILE A 98 -15.17 1.59 14.34
N GLN A 99 -14.93 0.32 13.98
CA GLN A 99 -13.59 -0.25 13.89
C GLN A 99 -12.75 0.40 12.76
N MET A 100 -13.39 0.69 11.62
CA MET A 100 -12.71 1.33 10.47
C MET A 100 -12.45 2.82 10.72
N SER A 101 -13.37 3.54 11.37
CA SER A 101 -13.17 4.96 11.73
C SER A 101 -12.17 5.16 12.86
N GLY A 102 -11.88 4.12 13.65
CA GLY A 102 -11.03 4.21 14.84
C GLY A 102 -11.70 4.95 16.00
N GLN A 103 -13.02 5.15 15.92
CA GLN A 103 -13.80 5.77 17.00
C GLN A 103 -14.09 4.77 18.12
N GLY A 104 -14.58 5.29 19.25
CA GLY A 104 -14.90 4.48 20.43
C GLY A 104 -13.66 3.93 21.13
N ASN A 105 -13.80 2.78 21.78
CA ASN A 105 -12.68 2.09 22.42
C ASN A 105 -11.96 1.18 21.41
N THR A 106 -11.36 1.81 20.39
CA THR A 106 -10.63 1.11 19.32
C THR A 106 -9.13 1.35 19.45
N THR A 107 -8.34 0.28 19.55
CA THR A 107 -6.88 0.33 19.53
C THR A 107 -6.35 -0.20 18.20
N VAL A 108 -5.28 0.41 17.68
CA VAL A 108 -4.63 0.01 16.43
C VAL A 108 -3.18 -0.34 16.74
N GLN A 109 -2.75 -1.53 16.34
CA GLN A 109 -1.40 -2.06 16.61
C GLN A 109 -0.77 -2.63 15.33
N GLY A 110 0.54 -2.53 15.23
CA GLY A 110 1.31 -3.03 14.09
C GLY A 110 1.51 -2.00 12.96
N SER A 111 2.03 -2.47 11.83
CA SER A 111 2.30 -1.64 10.65
C SER A 111 2.25 -2.48 9.39
N VAL A 112 2.02 -1.85 8.24
CA VAL A 112 2.03 -2.52 6.95
C VAL A 112 3.39 -3.17 6.68
N THR A 113 4.48 -2.45 6.94
CA THR A 113 5.85 -2.98 6.80
C THR A 113 6.14 -4.13 7.77
N GLY A 114 5.55 -4.09 8.97
CA GLY A 114 5.68 -5.13 10.00
C GLY A 114 4.78 -6.36 9.79
N GLY A 115 4.06 -6.45 8.66
CA GLY A 115 3.27 -7.63 8.29
C GLY A 115 1.77 -7.53 8.59
N GLY A 116 1.29 -6.43 9.17
CA GLY A 116 -0.15 -6.25 9.38
C GLY A 116 -0.52 -5.12 10.34
N VAL A 117 -1.76 -4.66 10.21
CA VAL A 117 -2.40 -3.70 11.13
C VAL A 117 -3.59 -4.38 11.78
N LEU A 118 -3.53 -4.56 13.09
CA LEU A 118 -4.60 -5.12 13.91
C LEU A 118 -5.44 -3.99 14.50
N ARG A 119 -6.75 -4.17 14.51
CA ARG A 119 -7.72 -3.21 15.06
C ARG A 119 -8.62 -3.95 16.04
N GLU A 120 -8.55 -3.57 17.30
CA GLU A 120 -9.37 -4.14 18.35
C GLU A 120 -10.37 -3.09 18.83
N THR A 121 -11.66 -3.43 18.84
CA THR A 121 -12.72 -2.54 19.33
C THR A 121 -13.45 -3.22 20.49
N VAL A 122 -13.42 -2.61 21.67
CA VAL A 122 -14.13 -3.13 22.84
C VAL A 122 -15.53 -2.51 22.91
N ILE A 123 -16.55 -3.35 22.77
CA ILE A 123 -17.96 -2.93 22.84
C ILE A 123 -18.52 -3.39 24.20
N PRO A 124 -18.79 -2.46 25.15
CA PRO A 124 -19.37 -2.84 26.42
C PRO A 124 -20.83 -3.29 26.22
N VAL A 125 -21.16 -4.48 26.70
CA VAL A 125 -22.53 -5.00 26.70
C VAL A 125 -23.16 -4.67 28.05
N PRO A 126 -24.33 -4.00 28.10
CA PRO A 126 -25.01 -3.70 29.35
C PRO A 126 -25.31 -4.98 30.15
N ALA A 127 -25.08 -4.90 31.47
CA ALA A 127 -25.43 -5.98 32.38
C ALA A 127 -26.94 -6.29 32.30
N GLY A 128 -27.28 -7.58 32.18
CA GLY A 128 -28.66 -8.04 32.01
C GLY A 128 -29.13 -8.21 30.57
N THR A 129 -28.26 -8.00 29.57
CA THR A 129 -28.57 -8.37 28.18
C THR A 129 -28.76 -9.90 28.09
N PRO A 130 -29.95 -10.41 27.69
CA PRO A 130 -30.17 -11.85 27.56
C PRO A 130 -29.15 -12.47 26.60
N GLY A 131 -28.36 -13.44 27.08
CA GLY A 131 -27.29 -14.08 26.30
C GLY A 131 -25.88 -13.49 26.47
N ALA A 132 -25.71 -12.40 27.25
CA ALA A 132 -24.38 -11.82 27.55
C ALA A 132 -23.68 -12.44 28.76
N ALA A 133 -24.31 -13.43 29.43
CA ALA A 133 -23.61 -14.23 30.42
C ALA A 133 -22.50 -15.05 29.72
N PRO A 134 -21.29 -15.17 30.31
CA PRO A 134 -20.32 -16.14 29.85
C PRO A 134 -21.02 -17.50 29.76
N GLN A 135 -21.15 -18.03 28.55
CA GLN A 135 -21.67 -19.38 28.37
C GLN A 135 -20.74 -20.29 29.20
N PRO A 136 -21.24 -21.01 30.22
CA PRO A 136 -20.48 -22.08 30.84
C PRO A 136 -20.06 -22.98 29.68
N GLY A 137 -18.75 -23.21 29.56
CA GLY A 137 -18.14 -23.81 28.38
C GLY A 137 -18.99 -24.97 27.85
N TYR A 138 -19.37 -24.87 26.59
CA TYR A 138 -19.88 -26.02 25.86
C TYR A 138 -18.75 -27.04 25.86
N THR A 139 -18.84 -28.04 26.73
CA THR A 139 -18.08 -29.27 26.63
C THR A 139 -18.53 -29.93 25.35
N GLN A 140 -17.79 -29.64 24.28
CA GLN A 140 -18.03 -30.23 22.99
C GLN A 140 -17.71 -31.74 23.13
N PRO A 141 -18.69 -32.67 22.98
CA PRO A 141 -18.45 -34.09 23.20
C PRO A 141 -17.56 -34.60 22.06
N GLY A 142 -16.31 -34.94 22.36
CA GLY A 142 -15.38 -35.51 21.39
C GLY A 142 -13.95 -34.98 21.44
N TYR A 143 -13.66 -33.96 22.24
CA TYR A 143 -12.30 -33.45 22.44
C TYR A 143 -11.98 -33.61 23.91
N THR A 144 -11.29 -34.71 24.26
CA THR A 144 -10.52 -34.74 25.50
C THR A 144 -9.45 -33.65 25.37
N GLN A 145 -9.72 -32.45 25.90
CA GLN A 145 -8.65 -31.53 26.26
C GLN A 145 -7.84 -32.20 27.38
N PRO A 146 -6.56 -32.53 27.16
CA PRO A 146 -5.67 -32.82 28.27
C PRO A 146 -5.64 -31.58 29.15
N GLY A 147 -5.85 -31.79 30.45
CA GLY A 147 -6.07 -30.73 31.42
C GLY A 147 -5.04 -29.61 31.37
N SER A 148 -5.47 -28.46 31.87
CA SER A 148 -4.64 -27.30 32.21
C SER A 148 -3.41 -27.71 33.00
N MET A 149 -2.30 -27.99 32.32
CA MET A 149 -0.99 -27.96 32.93
C MET A 149 -0.66 -26.49 33.16
N GLN A 150 -0.54 -26.13 34.44
CA GLN A 150 0.15 -24.91 34.86
C GLN A 150 1.43 -24.75 34.02
N PRO A 151 1.75 -23.55 33.50
CA PRO A 151 3.02 -23.36 32.83
C PRO A 151 4.14 -23.67 33.83
N ALA A 152 4.92 -24.72 33.52
CA ALA A 152 6.14 -25.03 34.23
C ALA A 152 7.06 -23.80 34.19
N ALA A 153 7.73 -23.51 35.31
CA ALA A 153 8.77 -22.50 35.38
C ALA A 153 9.76 -22.66 34.20
N PRO A 154 10.30 -21.55 33.64
CA PRO A 154 11.16 -21.63 32.48
C PRO A 154 12.39 -22.48 32.78
N MET A 155 12.51 -23.62 32.10
CA MET A 155 13.74 -24.39 32.09
C MET A 155 14.82 -23.58 31.37
N ALA A 156 16.03 -23.57 31.92
CA ALA A 156 17.18 -22.90 31.32
C ALA A 156 17.43 -23.41 29.89
N PRO A 157 17.85 -22.54 28.95
CA PRO A 157 18.09 -22.95 27.58
C PRO A 157 19.23 -23.99 27.50
N PRO A 158 19.13 -24.99 26.60
CA PRO A 158 20.23 -25.93 26.37
C PRO A 158 21.46 -25.20 25.79
N PRO A 159 22.68 -25.72 26.04
CA PRO A 159 23.90 -25.13 25.47
C PRO A 159 23.88 -25.18 23.94
N ALA A 160 24.43 -24.13 23.32
CA ALA A 160 24.48 -23.97 21.88
C ALA A 160 25.24 -25.12 21.20
N MET A 161 24.60 -25.77 20.22
CA MET A 161 25.28 -26.68 19.30
C MET A 161 26.13 -25.87 18.31
N PRO A 162 27.36 -26.31 17.95
CA PRO A 162 28.14 -25.67 16.91
C PRO A 162 27.47 -25.84 15.53
N PRO A 163 27.67 -24.88 14.61
CA PRO A 163 27.01 -24.91 13.31
C PRO A 163 27.50 -26.10 12.47
N ALA A 164 26.56 -26.95 12.05
CA ALA A 164 26.78 -27.89 10.96
C ALA A 164 26.96 -27.10 9.65
N GLY A 165 28.06 -27.37 8.95
CA GLY A 165 28.40 -26.69 7.70
C GLY A 165 27.28 -26.83 6.66
N TYR A 166 26.83 -25.68 6.15
CA TYR A 166 25.87 -25.64 5.05
C TYR A 166 26.58 -26.09 3.76
N GLY A 167 26.26 -27.29 3.31
CA GLY A 167 26.52 -27.72 1.94
C GLY A 167 25.80 -26.79 0.96
N THR A 168 26.52 -26.35 -0.04
CA THR A 168 26.04 -25.55 -1.18
C THR A 168 24.84 -26.21 -1.89
N PRO A 169 23.69 -25.53 -2.03
CA PRO A 169 22.61 -25.99 -2.90
C PRO A 169 23.00 -25.80 -4.37
N GLY A 170 23.02 -26.90 -5.12
CA GLY A 170 23.20 -26.89 -6.57
C GLY A 170 22.05 -26.18 -7.30
N ALA A 171 22.39 -25.45 -8.36
CA ALA A 171 21.46 -24.73 -9.22
C ALA A 171 20.47 -25.69 -9.89
N ALA A 172 19.18 -25.49 -9.67
CA ALA A 172 18.12 -26.11 -10.48
C ALA A 172 17.82 -25.22 -11.70
N PRO A 173 17.81 -25.75 -12.93
CA PRO A 173 17.47 -24.99 -14.12
C PRO A 173 15.95 -24.76 -14.18
N TYR A 174 15.54 -23.50 -14.26
CA TYR A 174 14.15 -23.12 -14.49
C TYR A 174 13.69 -23.60 -15.87
N GLY A 175 12.70 -24.49 -15.88
CA GLY A 175 11.98 -24.93 -17.07
C GLY A 175 11.13 -23.81 -17.67
N THR A 176 11.18 -23.71 -18.99
CA THR A 176 10.38 -22.84 -19.84
C THR A 176 8.91 -23.29 -19.85
N MET A 177 7.98 -22.40 -19.50
CA MET A 177 6.54 -22.61 -19.75
C MET A 177 6.11 -21.83 -21.00
N PRO A 178 5.28 -22.41 -21.89
CA PRO A 178 4.80 -21.74 -23.10
C PRO A 178 3.71 -20.72 -22.79
N ARG A 179 3.78 -19.58 -23.47
CA ARG A 179 2.73 -18.55 -23.52
C ARG A 179 1.52 -19.10 -24.28
N GLN A 180 0.33 -18.92 -23.72
CA GLN A 180 -0.95 -18.89 -24.45
C GLN A 180 -1.31 -17.43 -24.68
#